data_AF-A0A832UAN5-F1
#
_entry.id   AF-A0A832UAN5-F1
#
_cell.length_a   1.000
_cell.length_b   1.000
_cell.length_c   1.000
_cell.angle_alpha   90.00
_cell.angle_beta   90.00
_cell.angle_gamma   90.00
#
_symmetry.space_group_name_H-M   'P 1'
#
loop_
_entity.id
_entity.type
_entity.pdbx_description
1 polymer ?
#
loop_
_entity_poly.entity_id
_entity_poly.type
_entity_poly.pdbx_seq_one_letter_code
_entity_poly.pdbx_strand_id
1 'polypeptide(L)'
;MDGIDTYFPYTEYRPGQRHMLEVAATVAREGGIAMIDAPTGSGKSSVVASLLAERKKRKIVIAVRTVSQLNTFIREMELVKQKQPQIKTVYLVGKKSMCPLGGEGDIYRRCEGVKNFSNSLMRDRADKGALDP
;
A
#
# COMPACT_ATOMS: atom_id res chain seq x y z
N MET A 1 -7.33 -18.50 -14.66
CA MET A 1 -7.31 -17.56 -13.53
C MET A 1 -6.26 -18.06 -12.58
N ASP A 2 -5.36 -17.21 -12.13
CA ASP A 2 -4.39 -17.60 -11.10
C ASP A 2 -5.16 -17.91 -9.81
N GLY A 3 -4.82 -19.02 -9.15
CA GLY A 3 -5.44 -19.40 -7.89
C GLY A 3 -4.89 -18.58 -6.72
N ILE A 4 -5.53 -18.68 -5.55
CA ILE A 4 -5.04 -18.05 -4.31
C ILE A 4 -3.59 -18.50 -4.02
N ASP A 5 -3.29 -19.79 -4.23
CA ASP A 5 -1.96 -20.39 -4.00
C ASP A 5 -0.83 -19.77 -4.85
N THR A 6 -1.17 -19.18 -6.00
CA THR A 6 -0.21 -18.47 -6.88
C THR A 6 0.40 -17.27 -6.16
N TYR A 7 -0.36 -16.65 -5.26
CA TYR A 7 0.02 -15.46 -4.51
C TYR A 7 0.27 -15.74 -3.02
N PHE A 8 -0.29 -16.81 -2.46
CA PHE A 8 -0.13 -17.13 -1.05
C PHE A 8 1.33 -17.49 -0.73
N PRO A 9 2.00 -16.77 0.19
CA PRO A 9 3.44 -16.89 0.37
C PRO A 9 3.87 -18.03 1.32
N TYR A 10 2.93 -18.62 2.07
CA TYR A 10 3.23 -19.65 3.07
C TYR A 10 3.04 -21.07 2.51
N THR A 11 3.67 -22.04 3.15
CA THR A 11 3.59 -23.46 2.79
C THR A 11 2.24 -24.09 3.15
N GLU A 12 1.60 -23.58 4.20
CA GLU A 12 0.36 -24.14 4.75
C GLU A 12 -0.58 -23.05 5.26
N TYR A 13 -1.86 -23.40 5.31
CA TYR A 13 -2.92 -22.55 5.83
C TYR A 13 -3.12 -22.77 7.33
N ARG A 14 -3.30 -21.70 8.08
CA ARG A 14 -3.77 -21.77 9.47
C ARG A 14 -5.26 -22.19 9.53
N PRO A 15 -5.73 -22.70 10.67
CA PRO A 15 -7.14 -23.04 10.85
C PRO A 15 -8.07 -21.87 10.47
N GLY A 16 -9.06 -22.14 9.61
CA GLY A 16 -10.02 -21.14 9.11
C GLY A 16 -9.47 -20.12 8.11
N GLN A 17 -8.14 -20.04 7.91
CA GLN A 17 -7.53 -19.04 7.03
C GLN A 17 -7.92 -19.25 5.57
N ARG A 18 -7.93 -20.50 5.09
CA ARG A 18 -8.35 -20.80 3.71
C ARG A 18 -9.79 -20.36 3.44
N HIS A 19 -10.71 -20.64 4.37
CA HIS A 19 -12.10 -20.23 4.25
C HIS A 19 -12.24 -18.70 4.18
N MET A 20 -11.54 -17.97 5.06
CA MET A 20 -11.46 -16.50 5.01
C MET A 20 -11.00 -15.99 3.63
N LEU A 21 -10.00 -16.63 3.05
CA LEU A 21 -9.46 -16.25 1.75
C LEU A 21 -10.42 -16.55 0.60
N GLU A 22 -11.13 -17.66 0.65
CA GLU A 22 -12.15 -18.03 -0.33
C GLU A 22 -13.35 -17.08 -0.29
N VAL A 23 -13.79 -16.66 0.91
CA VAL A 23 -14.83 -15.63 1.09
C VAL A 23 -14.38 -14.31 0.46
N ALA A 24 -13.15 -13.86 0.74
CA ALA A 24 -12.62 -12.64 0.15
C ALA A 24 -12.49 -12.71 -1.38
N ALA A 25 -12.07 -13.86 -1.93
CA ALA A 25 -11.98 -14.07 -3.36
C ALA A 25 -13.35 -14.02 -4.04
N THR A 26 -14.35 -14.68 -3.45
CA THR A 26 -15.73 -14.69 -3.96
C THR A 26 -16.29 -13.27 -4.06
N VAL A 27 -16.19 -12.49 -2.98
CA VAL A 27 -16.66 -11.09 -2.99
C VAL A 27 -15.84 -10.19 -3.93
N ALA A 28 -14.53 -10.41 -4.06
CA ALA A 28 -13.72 -9.66 -5.02
C ALA A 28 -14.09 -9.97 -6.49
N ARG A 29 -14.54 -11.20 -6.75
CA ARG A 29 -14.96 -11.66 -8.08
C ARG A 29 -16.35 -11.16 -8.45
N GLU A 30 -17.31 -11.35 -7.55
CA GLU A 30 -18.74 -11.11 -7.78
C GLU A 30 -19.17 -9.67 -7.45
N GLY A 31 -18.38 -8.97 -6.63
CA GLY A 31 -18.74 -7.69 -6.05
C GLY A 31 -19.54 -7.87 -4.76
N GLY A 32 -19.59 -6.82 -3.93
CA GLY A 32 -20.30 -6.82 -2.65
C GLY A 32 -19.42 -6.43 -1.47
N ILE A 33 -19.89 -6.74 -0.26
CA ILE A 33 -19.22 -6.43 1.00
C ILE A 33 -19.13 -7.71 1.83
N ALA A 34 -17.92 -8.08 2.22
CA ALA A 34 -17.68 -9.13 3.22
C ALA A 34 -17.26 -8.49 4.54
N MET A 35 -17.89 -8.93 5.63
CA MET A 35 -17.42 -8.66 6.99
C MET A 35 -16.86 -9.95 7.56
N ILE A 36 -15.57 -9.92 7.90
CA ILE A 36 -14.84 -11.09 8.38
C ILE A 36 -14.34 -10.77 9.78
N ASP A 37 -14.84 -11.49 10.78
CA ASP A 37 -14.20 -11.52 12.09
C ASP A 37 -13.07 -12.55 12.06
N ALA A 38 -11.86 -12.06 12.31
CA ALA A 38 -10.68 -12.88 12.34
C ALA A 38 -9.81 -12.36 13.49
N PRO A 39 -9.39 -13.20 14.45
CA PRO A 39 -8.62 -12.77 15.62
C PRO A 39 -7.17 -12.44 15.26
N THR A 40 -6.48 -11.65 16.10
CA THR A 40 -5.03 -11.39 15.92
C THR A 40 -4.25 -12.70 15.82
N GLY A 41 -3.30 -12.77 14.89
CA GLY A 41 -2.55 -14.00 14.63
C GLY A 41 -3.25 -15.00 13.69
N SER A 42 -4.47 -14.76 13.20
CA SER A 42 -5.12 -15.66 12.22
C SER A 42 -4.54 -15.58 10.80
N GLY A 43 -3.64 -14.62 10.53
CA GLY A 43 -3.07 -14.41 9.19
C GLY A 43 -3.92 -13.50 8.29
N LYS A 44 -4.72 -12.59 8.86
CA LYS A 44 -5.58 -11.64 8.09
C LYS A 44 -4.89 -10.92 6.92
N SER A 45 -3.60 -10.62 7.04
CA SER A 45 -2.84 -9.94 5.98
C SER A 45 -2.78 -10.76 4.69
N SER A 46 -2.86 -12.09 4.76
CA SER A 46 -2.83 -12.97 3.59
C SER A 46 -4.04 -12.80 2.66
N VAL A 47 -5.05 -12.01 3.05
CA VAL A 47 -6.17 -11.61 2.18
C VAL A 47 -5.70 -10.97 0.87
N VAL A 48 -4.49 -10.39 0.85
CA VAL A 48 -3.86 -9.90 -0.37
C VAL A 48 -3.78 -10.97 -1.46
N ALA A 49 -3.56 -12.24 -1.11
CA ALA A 49 -3.48 -13.33 -2.09
C ALA A 49 -4.81 -13.51 -2.84
N SER A 50 -5.94 -13.52 -2.12
CA SER A 50 -7.28 -13.58 -2.71
C SER A 50 -7.57 -12.37 -3.60
N LEU A 51 -7.25 -11.18 -3.11
CA LEU A 51 -7.48 -9.95 -3.86
C LEU A 51 -6.64 -9.91 -5.14
N LEU A 52 -5.38 -10.36 -5.08
CA LEU A 52 -4.48 -10.43 -6.22
C LEU A 52 -4.93 -11.46 -7.26
N ALA A 53 -5.42 -12.63 -6.82
CA ALA A 53 -5.98 -13.66 -7.70
C ALA A 53 -7.19 -13.13 -8.51
N GLU A 54 -8.02 -12.31 -7.87
CA GLU A 54 -9.27 -11.85 -8.46
C GLU A 54 -9.20 -10.46 -9.11
N ARG A 55 -8.15 -9.65 -8.86
CA ARG A 55 -8.13 -8.22 -9.26
C ARG A 55 -8.32 -7.98 -10.75
N LYS A 56 -7.93 -8.90 -11.64
CA LYS A 56 -7.86 -8.66 -13.10
C LYS A 56 -7.07 -7.37 -13.38
N LYS A 57 -7.70 -6.33 -13.95
CA LYS A 57 -7.08 -5.01 -14.22
C LYS A 57 -7.36 -3.96 -13.12
N ARG A 58 -8.01 -4.35 -12.02
CA ARG A 58 -8.42 -3.44 -10.93
C ARG A 58 -7.25 -3.18 -9.98
N LYS A 59 -7.24 -2.00 -9.37
CA LYS A 59 -6.31 -1.65 -8.28
C LYS A 59 -6.89 -2.14 -6.94
N ILE A 60 -6.01 -2.60 -6.06
CA ILE A 60 -6.36 -2.99 -4.69
C ILE A 60 -5.93 -1.85 -3.77
N VAL A 61 -6.83 -1.38 -2.92
CA VAL A 61 -6.55 -0.38 -1.89
C VAL A 61 -6.75 -1.02 -0.54
N ILE A 62 -5.72 -0.98 0.30
CA ILE A 62 -5.75 -1.51 1.66
C ILE A 62 -5.67 -0.32 2.62
N ALA A 63 -6.72 -0.13 3.40
CA ALA A 63 -6.77 0.89 4.44
C ALA A 63 -6.57 0.22 5.80
N VAL A 64 -5.68 0.79 6.61
CA VAL A 64 -5.37 0.33 7.97
C VAL A 64 -5.35 1.51 8.92
N ARG A 65 -5.54 1.25 10.22
CA ARG A 65 -5.62 2.29 11.25
C ARG A 65 -4.23 2.84 11.63
N THR A 66 -3.19 2.02 11.59
CA THR A 66 -1.86 2.35 12.13
C THR A 66 -0.73 2.01 11.16
N VAL A 67 0.41 2.68 11.34
CA VAL A 67 1.65 2.38 10.59
C VAL A 67 2.14 0.95 10.88
N SER A 68 1.96 0.44 12.10
CA SER A 68 2.32 -0.94 12.44
C SER A 68 1.53 -1.96 11.61
N GLN A 69 0.22 -1.74 11.44
CA GLN A 69 -0.62 -2.57 10.58
C GLN A 69 -0.22 -2.43 9.10
N LEU A 70 0.15 -1.24 8.65
CA LEU A 70 0.67 -1.03 7.29
C LEU A 70 1.93 -1.85 7.06
N ASN A 71 2.88 -1.81 8.00
CA ASN A 71 4.12 -2.58 7.92
C ASN A 71 3.87 -4.09 7.81
N THR A 72 2.79 -4.60 8.41
CA THR A 72 2.38 -6.00 8.23
C THR A 72 2.02 -6.30 6.78
N PHE A 73 1.26 -5.42 6.11
CA PHE A 73 0.95 -5.58 4.68
C PHE A 73 2.16 -5.35 3.77
N ILE A 74 3.09 -4.46 4.14
CA ILE A 74 4.34 -4.29 3.40
C ILE A 74 5.14 -5.59 3.40
N ARG A 75 5.36 -6.21 4.58
CA ARG A 75 6.04 -7.50 4.69
C ARG A 75 5.31 -8.62 3.95
N GLU A 76 3.99 -8.68 4.05
CA GLU A 76 3.19 -9.64 3.29
C GLU A 76 3.44 -9.50 1.78
N MET A 77 3.40 -8.26 1.27
CA MET A 77 3.65 -7.99 -0.15
C MET A 77 5.10 -8.27 -0.58
N GLU A 78 6.09 -8.10 0.31
CA GLU A 78 7.48 -8.52 0.05
C GLU A 78 7.57 -10.03 -0.15
N LEU A 79 6.90 -10.83 0.68
CA LEU A 79 6.85 -12.28 0.53
C LEU A 79 6.13 -12.69 -0.76
N VAL A 80 4.99 -12.06 -1.07
CA VAL A 80 4.28 -12.31 -2.34
C VAL A 80 5.17 -12.00 -3.54
N LYS A 81 5.96 -10.92 -3.50
CA LYS A 81 6.88 -10.52 -4.59
C LYS A 81 8.01 -11.51 -4.81
N GLN A 82 8.39 -12.31 -3.82
CA GLN A 82 9.36 -13.40 -4.04
C GLN A 82 8.81 -14.44 -5.03
N LYS A 83 7.49 -14.68 -5.02
CA LYS A 83 6.81 -15.56 -5.99
C LYS A 83 6.36 -14.82 -7.25
N GLN A 84 6.04 -13.52 -7.13
CA GLN A 84 5.45 -12.70 -8.19
C GLN A 84 6.15 -11.32 -8.32
N PRO A 85 7.37 -11.27 -8.88
CA PRO A 85 8.22 -10.06 -8.89
C PRO A 85 7.62 -8.86 -9.65
N GLN A 86 6.73 -9.11 -10.61
CA GLN A 86 6.08 -8.11 -11.45
C GLN A 86 5.03 -7.26 -10.72
N ILE A 87 4.63 -7.65 -9.50
CA ILE A 87 3.61 -6.91 -8.75
C ILE A 87 4.18 -5.59 -8.24
N LYS A 88 3.56 -4.49 -8.65
CA LYS A 88 3.86 -3.15 -8.14
C LYS A 88 2.99 -2.86 -6.91
N THR A 89 3.63 -2.34 -5.86
CA THR A 89 2.99 -1.95 -4.60
C THR A 89 3.49 -0.57 -4.22
N VAL A 90 2.58 0.30 -3.81
CA VAL A 90 2.87 1.63 -3.28
C VAL A 90 2.19 1.74 -1.92
N TYR A 91 2.84 2.36 -0.96
CA TYR A 91 2.27 2.68 0.34
C TYR A 91 2.25 4.20 0.52
N LEU A 92 1.25 4.69 1.24
CA LEU A 92 1.09 6.10 1.56
C LEU A 92 1.14 6.25 3.07
N VAL A 93 2.04 7.12 3.55
CA VAL A 93 2.16 7.46 4.98
C VAL A 93 2.14 8.98 5.14
N GLY A 94 2.02 9.45 6.37
CA GLY A 94 1.93 10.88 6.66
C GLY A 94 3.19 11.64 6.22
N LYS A 95 3.01 12.94 5.91
CA LYS A 95 4.09 13.85 5.50
C LYS A 95 5.31 13.80 6.41
N LYS A 96 5.10 13.76 7.74
CA LYS A 96 6.19 13.67 8.73
C LYS A 96 7.09 12.45 8.53
N SER A 97 6.55 11.33 8.04
CA SER A 97 7.28 10.08 7.82
C SER A 97 7.94 9.99 6.44
N MET A 98 7.54 10.82 5.47
CA MET A 98 8.13 10.83 4.12
C MET A 98 9.05 12.02 3.85
N CYS A 99 8.92 13.12 4.62
CA CYS A 99 9.58 14.37 4.30
C CYS A 99 11.10 14.27 4.56
N PRO A 100 11.95 14.48 3.52
CA PRO A 100 13.40 14.48 3.70
C PRO A 100 13.93 15.59 4.62
N LEU A 101 13.13 16.64 4.83
CA LEU A 101 13.43 17.76 5.73
C LEU A 101 13.12 17.43 7.20
N GLY A 102 12.95 16.15 7.55
CA GLY A 102 12.74 15.70 8.92
C GLY A 102 13.84 16.18 9.88
N GLY A 103 13.57 16.14 11.19
CA GLY A 103 14.47 16.61 12.24
C GLY A 103 13.74 17.46 13.30
N GLU A 104 14.48 18.33 14.00
CA GLU A 104 13.91 19.25 15.00
C GLU A 104 13.04 20.35 14.35
N GLY A 105 12.00 20.77 15.07
CA GLY A 105 11.05 21.81 14.68
C GLY A 105 9.78 21.29 13.96
N ASP A 106 8.92 22.22 13.56
CA ASP A 106 7.67 21.89 12.86
C ASP A 106 7.93 21.63 11.36
N ILE A 107 7.89 20.35 10.98
CA ILE A 107 8.02 19.86 9.61
C ILE A 107 7.04 20.56 8.65
N TYR A 108 5.83 20.89 9.09
CA TYR A 108 4.85 21.56 8.22
C TYR A 108 5.29 22.98 7.91
N ARG A 109 5.74 23.73 8.92
CA ARG A 109 6.25 25.09 8.76
C ARG A 109 7.51 25.14 7.90
N ARG A 110 8.46 24.23 8.12
CA ARG A 110 9.67 24.11 7.28
C ARG A 110 9.32 23.81 5.82
N CYS A 111 8.35 22.93 5.61
CA CYS A 111 7.90 22.59 4.26
C CYS A 111 7.23 23.76 3.54
N GLU A 112 6.41 24.58 4.23
CA GLU A 112 5.88 25.81 3.63
C GLU A 112 7.00 26.81 3.29
N GLY A 113 8.05 26.92 4.13
CA GLY A 113 9.23 27.72 3.81
C GLY A 113 9.91 27.29 2.50
N VAL A 114 10.18 25.98 2.35
CA VAL A 114 10.80 25.44 1.12
C VAL A 114 9.90 25.64 -0.10
N LYS A 115 8.60 25.39 0.04
CA LYS A 115 7.61 25.62 -1.03
C LYS A 115 7.61 27.07 -1.50
N ASN A 116 7.59 28.03 -0.57
CA ASN A 116 7.62 29.46 -0.89
C ASN A 116 8.93 29.85 -1.59
N PHE A 117 10.07 29.36 -1.10
CA PHE A 117 11.37 29.62 -1.69
C PHE A 117 11.49 29.02 -3.10
N SER A 118 11.10 27.76 -3.29
CA SER A 118 11.07 27.10 -4.60
C SER A 118 10.16 27.84 -5.58
N ASN A 119 8.97 28.26 -5.15
CA ASN A 119 8.07 29.06 -6.00
C ASN A 119 8.69 30.39 -6.42
N SER A 120 9.39 31.07 -5.50
CA SER A 120 10.08 32.32 -5.81
C SER A 120 11.21 32.11 -6.84
N LEU A 121 12.01 31.06 -6.68
CA LEU A 121 13.07 30.70 -7.63
C LEU A 121 12.53 30.34 -9.01
N MET A 122 11.43 29.59 -9.06
CA MET A 122 10.79 29.23 -10.33
C MET A 122 10.27 30.47 -11.06
N ARG A 123 9.67 31.42 -10.35
CA ARG A 123 9.23 32.70 -10.93
C ARG A 123 10.39 33.53 -11.45
N ASP A 124 11.45 33.69 -10.67
CA ASP A 124 12.66 34.43 -11.11
C ASP A 124 13.31 33.79 -12.35
N ARG A 125 13.32 32.46 -12.44
CA ARG A 125 13.77 31.75 -13.66
C ARG A 125 12.83 31.96 -14.85
N ALA A 126 11.52 32.00 -14.61
CA ALA A 126 10.51 32.28 -15.64
C ALA A 126 10.74 33.68 -16.23
N ASP A 127 10.88 34.67 -15.35
CA ASP A 127 11.05 36.08 -15.72
C ASP A 127 12.38 36.30 -16.48
N LYS A 128 13.40 35.50 -16.18
CA LYS A 128 14.70 35.49 -16.88
C LYS A 128 14.70 34.67 -18.18
N GLY A 129 13.55 34.11 -18.60
CA GLY A 129 13.43 33.32 -19.83
C GLY A 129 14.18 31.98 -19.79
N ALA A 130 14.53 31.49 -18.60
CA ALA A 130 15.38 30.31 -18.39
C ALA A 130 14.61 29.06 -17.90
N LEU A 131 13.28 29.08 -17.98
CA LEU A 131 12.46 27.88 -17.78
C LEU A 131 12.34 27.12 -19.11
N ASP A 132 13.14 26.07 -19.27
CA ASP A 132 12.89 25.03 -20.27
C ASP A 132 11.87 24.03 -19.67
N PRO A 133 10.70 23.79 -20.30
CA PRO A 133 9.60 22.99 -19.75
C PRO A 133 9.92 21.53 -19.39
#